data_AF-A0AAD4BCA7-F1
#
_entry.id   AF-A0AAD4BCA7-F1
#
_cell.length_a   1.000
_cell.length_b   1.000
_cell.length_c   1.000
_cell.angle_alpha   90.00
_cell.angle_beta   90.00
_cell.angle_gamma   90.00
#
_symmetry.space_group_name_H-M   'P 1'
#
loop_
_entity.id
_entity.type
_entity.pdbx_description
1 polymer ?
#
loop_
_entity_poly.entity_id
_entity_poly.type
_entity_poly.pdbx_seq_one_letter_code
_entity_poly.pdbx_strand_id
1 'polypeptide(L)'
;EGYLCEAIEKSSKYATKYLPIPCDQCWSHAFISTTMLWYGVQKNVWNVPTEEFASALQRIFNVVYPDVKYMVTPAGSVFALVSRSIYWYYSHSFGSSALAMMLHFFSSLDDD
;
A
#
# COMPACT_ATOMS: atom_id res chain seq x y z
N GLU A 1 -27.52 -7.43 7.70
CA GLU A 1 -26.85 -6.12 7.50
C GLU A 1 -25.71 -6.33 6.51
N GLY A 2 -25.83 -5.78 5.31
CA GLY A 2 -24.97 -6.15 4.17
C GLY A 2 -23.67 -5.34 4.13
N TYR A 3 -22.56 -6.03 3.94
CA TYR A 3 -21.30 -5.40 3.52
C TYR A 3 -21.43 -4.94 2.07
N LEU A 4 -20.77 -3.83 1.73
CA LEU A 4 -20.61 -3.42 0.34
C LEU A 4 -19.64 -4.41 -0.35
N CYS A 5 -20.19 -5.31 -1.15
CA CYS A 5 -19.41 -6.15 -2.06
C CYS A 5 -19.27 -5.43 -3.41
N GLU A 6 -18.04 -5.06 -3.76
CA GLU A 6 -17.74 -4.47 -5.07
C GLU A 6 -17.80 -5.52 -6.18
N ALA A 7 -18.22 -5.11 -7.38
CA ALA A 7 -18.09 -5.93 -8.58
C ALA A 7 -16.60 -6.08 -8.91
N ILE A 8 -16.12 -7.32 -8.94
CA ILE A 8 -14.71 -7.64 -9.14
C ILE A 8 -14.31 -7.33 -10.59
N GLU A 9 -13.40 -6.36 -10.77
CA GLU A 9 -12.76 -6.03 -12.04
C GLU A 9 -11.27 -6.39 -12.05
N LYS A 10 -10.65 -6.36 -13.24
CA LYS A 10 -9.19 -6.51 -13.38
C LYS A 10 -8.48 -5.39 -12.61
N SER A 11 -7.45 -5.72 -11.86
CA SER A 11 -6.69 -4.78 -11.00
C SER A 11 -6.17 -3.53 -11.72
N SER A 12 -5.91 -3.63 -13.03
CA SER A 12 -5.48 -2.51 -13.87
C SER A 12 -6.55 -1.44 -14.08
N LYS A 13 -7.84 -1.77 -13.91
CA LYS A 13 -8.98 -0.87 -14.12
C LYS A 13 -9.38 -0.09 -12.87
N TYR A 14 -8.96 -0.55 -11.68
CA TYR A 14 -9.22 0.18 -10.45
C TYR A 14 -8.44 1.50 -10.45
N ALA A 15 -9.19 2.57 -10.65
CA ALA A 15 -8.82 3.95 -10.37
C ALA A 15 -9.40 4.39 -9.03
N THR A 16 -8.94 5.53 -8.51
CA THR A 16 -9.33 6.07 -7.21
C THR A 16 -10.84 6.26 -7.02
N LYS A 17 -11.60 6.39 -8.12
CA LYS A 17 -13.07 6.47 -8.16
C LYS A 17 -13.82 5.19 -7.77
N TYR A 18 -13.13 4.05 -7.72
CA TYR A 18 -13.72 2.76 -7.35
C TYR A 18 -13.53 2.45 -5.86
N LEU A 19 -12.94 3.36 -5.09
CA LEU A 19 -12.88 3.20 -3.64
C LEU A 19 -14.29 3.34 -3.05
N PRO A 20 -14.59 2.60 -1.96
CA PRO A 20 -15.85 2.75 -1.22
C PRO A 20 -15.95 4.11 -0.50
N ILE A 21 -14.87 4.89 -0.52
CA ILE A 21 -14.69 6.19 0.13
C ILE A 21 -14.02 7.15 -0.86
N PRO A 22 -14.27 8.46 -0.78
CA PRO A 22 -13.46 9.45 -1.48
C PRO A 22 -12.00 9.31 -1.06
N CYS A 23 -11.07 9.41 -2.01
CA CYS A 23 -9.64 9.49 -1.69
C CYS A 23 -9.34 10.84 -1.03
N ASP A 24 -9.50 10.86 0.28
CA ASP A 24 -9.31 12.00 1.15
C ASP A 24 -7.89 12.03 1.72
N GLN A 25 -7.61 12.99 2.60
CA GLN A 25 -6.32 13.06 3.29
C GLN A 25 -6.09 11.84 4.20
N CYS A 26 -7.16 11.24 4.74
CA CYS A 26 -7.05 10.02 5.55
C CYS A 26 -6.52 8.85 4.71
N TRP A 27 -6.87 8.78 3.43
CA TRP A 27 -6.38 7.72 2.54
C TRP A 27 -4.86 7.79 2.40
N SER A 28 -4.33 8.93 1.98
CA SER A 28 -2.89 9.09 1.72
C SER A 28 -2.05 9.13 3.00
N HIS A 29 -2.50 9.84 4.04
CA HIS A 29 -1.70 10.13 5.23
C HIS A 29 -1.89 9.14 6.38
N ALA A 30 -3.04 8.47 6.48
CA ALA A 30 -3.29 7.50 7.53
C ALA A 30 -3.29 6.08 6.96
N PHE A 31 -4.18 5.80 6.00
CA PHE A 31 -4.37 4.44 5.50
C PHE A 31 -3.13 3.89 4.77
N ILE A 32 -2.59 4.62 3.79
CA ILE A 32 -1.36 4.23 3.09
C ILE A 32 -0.17 4.22 4.04
N SER A 33 0.02 5.26 4.86
CA SER A 33 1.17 5.34 5.78
C SER A 33 1.18 4.22 6.83
N THR A 34 0.04 3.92 7.45
CA THR A 34 -0.06 2.80 8.39
C THR A 34 0.15 1.47 7.69
N THR A 35 -0.33 1.31 6.45
CA THR A 35 -0.06 0.11 5.67
C THR A 35 1.43 -0.05 5.37
N MET A 36 2.12 1.02 4.97
CA MET A 36 3.57 0.99 4.73
C MET A 36 4.35 0.63 5.99
N LEU A 37 3.95 1.18 7.15
CA LEU A 37 4.55 0.84 8.43
C LEU A 37 4.35 -0.65 8.76
N TRP A 38 3.14 -1.17 8.58
CA TRP A 38 2.85 -2.59 8.79
C TRP A 38 3.64 -3.47 7.81
N TYR A 39 3.77 -3.05 6.56
CA TYR A 39 4.52 -3.78 5.54
C TYR A 39 6.02 -3.83 5.88
N GLY A 40 6.58 -2.74 6.42
CA GLY A 40 7.98 -2.64 6.82
C GLY A 40 8.40 -3.55 7.99
N VAL A 41 7.45 -4.01 8.81
CA VAL A 41 7.75 -4.94 9.94
C VAL A 41 7.59 -6.42 9.58
N GLN A 42 7.26 -6.73 8.32
CA GLN A 42 7.11 -8.12 7.88
C GLN A 42 8.46 -8.82 7.76
N LYS A 43 8.48 -10.12 8.13
CA LYS A 43 9.69 -10.96 8.06
C LYS A 43 10.26 -11.06 6.65
N ASN A 44 9.40 -11.04 5.64
CA ASN A 44 9.78 -10.98 4.23
C ASN A 44 8.86 -10.03 3.47
N VAL A 45 9.30 -8.78 3.30
CA VAL A 45 8.57 -7.74 2.58
C VAL A 45 8.39 -8.04 1.09
N TRP A 46 9.13 -8.99 0.53
CA TRP A 46 9.02 -9.38 -0.88
C TRP A 46 8.00 -10.48 -1.12
N ASN A 47 7.55 -11.15 -0.06
CA ASN A 47 6.63 -12.29 -0.16
C ASN A 47 5.68 -12.33 1.04
N VAL A 48 4.83 -11.31 1.13
CA VAL A 48 3.74 -11.27 2.12
C VAL A 48 2.55 -12.08 1.58
N PRO A 49 2.03 -13.07 2.32
CA PRO A 49 0.87 -13.84 1.88
C PRO A 49 -0.35 -12.95 1.66
N THR A 50 -1.07 -13.18 0.55
CA THR A 50 -2.27 -12.40 0.16
C THR A 50 -3.31 -12.30 1.26
N GLU A 51 -3.58 -13.40 1.96
CA GLU A 51 -4.58 -13.45 3.05
C GLU A 51 -4.14 -12.65 4.28
N GLU A 52 -2.85 -12.72 4.63
CA GLU A 52 -2.29 -11.93 5.73
C GLU A 52 -2.35 -10.44 5.41
N PHE A 53 -2.03 -10.08 4.16
CA PHE A 53 -2.10 -8.71 3.71
C PHE A 53 -3.54 -8.18 3.67
N ALA A 54 -4.49 -8.95 3.13
CA ALA A 54 -5.91 -8.57 3.14
C ALA A 54 -6.46 -8.41 4.56
N SER A 55 -6.10 -9.31 5.49
CA SER A 55 -6.46 -9.22 6.90
C SER A 55 -5.89 -7.98 7.58
N ALA A 56 -4.63 -7.64 7.30
CA ALA A 56 -4.00 -6.42 7.79
C ALA A 56 -4.69 -5.17 7.25
N LEU A 57 -4.94 -5.11 5.94
CA LEU A 57 -5.66 -4.01 5.32
C LEU A 57 -7.06 -3.84 5.90
N GLN A 58 -7.80 -4.93 6.17
CA GLN A 58 -9.10 -4.86 6.82
C GLN A 58 -9.01 -4.21 8.20
N ARG A 59 -8.03 -4.59 9.02
CA ARG A 59 -7.83 -4.01 10.36
C ARG A 59 -7.51 -2.52 10.28
N ILE A 60 -6.61 -2.14 9.37
CA ILE A 60 -6.24 -0.74 9.16
C ILE A 60 -7.45 0.04 8.65
N PHE A 61 -8.23 -0.53 7.73
CA PHE A 61 -9.42 0.12 7.16
C PHE A 61 -10.46 0.40 8.23
N ASN A 62 -10.73 -0.58 9.10
CA ASN A 62 -11.68 -0.42 10.20
C ASN A 62 -11.25 0.65 11.22
N VAL A 63 -9.94 0.86 11.39
CA VAL A 63 -9.42 1.90 12.29
C VAL A 63 -9.49 3.28 11.66
N VAL A 64 -9.15 3.41 10.37
CA VAL A 64 -9.14 4.70 9.67
C VAL A 64 -10.55 5.15 9.28
N TYR A 65 -11.44 4.20 8.98
CA TYR A 65 -12.81 4.44 8.50
C TYR A 65 -13.83 3.62 9.31
N PRO A 66 -14.00 3.91 10.61
CA PRO A 66 -14.87 3.12 11.50
C PRO A 66 -16.34 3.12 11.08
N ASP A 67 -16.80 4.19 10.43
CA ASP A 67 -18.20 4.35 10.00
C ASP A 67 -18.51 3.66 8.66
N VAL A 68 -17.50 3.09 7.99
CA VAL A 68 -17.64 2.50 6.66
C VAL A 68 -17.65 0.98 6.74
N LYS A 69 -18.82 0.37 6.51
CA LYS A 69 -18.98 -1.09 6.45
C LYS A 69 -18.48 -1.65 5.11
N TYR A 70 -17.16 -1.79 4.97
CA TYR A 70 -16.50 -2.35 3.79
C TYR A 70 -15.67 -3.59 4.14
N MET A 71 -15.74 -4.60 3.29
CA MET A 71 -14.91 -5.81 3.39
C MET A 71 -13.79 -5.75 2.36
N VAL A 72 -12.55 -5.65 2.84
CA VAL A 72 -11.35 -5.72 2.00
C VAL A 72 -11.21 -7.15 1.49
N THR A 73 -11.18 -7.29 0.18
CA THR A 73 -10.95 -8.57 -0.49
C THR A 73 -9.70 -8.48 -1.35
N PRO A 74 -8.95 -9.59 -1.54
CA PRO A 74 -7.79 -9.63 -2.44
C PRO A 74 -8.09 -9.18 -3.89
N ALA A 75 -9.35 -9.30 -4.32
CA ALA A 75 -9.82 -8.90 -5.64
C ALA A 75 -10.45 -7.50 -5.67
N GLY A 76 -10.53 -6.83 -4.52
CA GLY A 76 -11.20 -5.54 -4.34
C GLY A 76 -10.33 -4.33 -4.70
N SER A 77 -10.98 -3.17 -4.78
CA SER A 77 -10.35 -1.90 -5.15
C SER A 77 -9.25 -1.49 -4.18
N VAL A 78 -9.49 -1.62 -2.87
CA VAL A 78 -8.56 -1.25 -1.80
C VAL A 78 -7.27 -2.07 -1.91
N PHE A 79 -7.38 -3.38 -2.05
CA PHE A 79 -6.21 -4.26 -2.16
C PHE A 79 -5.37 -3.91 -3.39
N ALA A 80 -6.01 -3.71 -4.55
CA ALA A 80 -5.32 -3.39 -5.79
C ALA A 80 -4.61 -2.02 -5.75
N LEU A 81 -5.27 -0.99 -5.23
CA LEU A 81 -4.71 0.37 -5.15
C LEU A 81 -3.53 0.43 -4.19
N VAL A 82 -3.66 -0.20 -3.01
CA VAL A 82 -2.58 -0.21 -2.02
C VAL A 82 -1.39 -1.02 -2.52
N SER A 83 -1.62 -2.18 -3.15
CA SER A 83 -0.55 -2.97 -3.75
C SER A 83 0.24 -2.16 -4.78
N ARG A 84 -0.46 -1.37 -5.61
CA ARG A 84 0.17 -0.46 -6.57
C ARG A 84 0.95 0.66 -5.88
N SER A 85 0.42 1.26 -4.82
CA SER A 85 1.13 2.29 -4.04
C SER A 85 2.42 1.76 -3.42
N ILE A 86 2.39 0.54 -2.88
CA ILE A 86 3.56 -0.16 -2.33
C ILE A 86 4.60 -0.41 -3.42
N TYR A 87 4.19 -0.98 -4.56
CA TYR A 87 5.09 -1.20 -5.69
C TYR A 87 5.74 0.09 -6.17
N TRP A 88 4.93 1.15 -6.32
CA TRP A 88 5.44 2.45 -6.77
C TRP A 88 6.48 3.02 -5.80
N TYR A 89 6.19 2.96 -4.49
CA TYR A 89 7.11 3.41 -3.44
C TYR A 89 8.45 2.66 -3.46
N TYR A 90 8.43 1.32 -3.49
CA TYR A 90 9.65 0.52 -3.53
C TYR A 90 10.43 0.73 -4.84
N SER A 91 9.75 0.84 -5.98
CA SER A 91 10.42 1.02 -7.26
C SER A 91 11.02 2.40 -7.45
N HIS A 92 10.44 3.46 -6.88
CA HIS A 92 10.87 4.84 -7.12
C HIS A 92 11.64 5.46 -5.95
N SER A 93 11.23 5.21 -4.71
CA SER A 93 11.86 5.85 -3.54
C SER A 93 13.08 5.06 -3.07
N PHE A 94 12.92 3.75 -2.84
CA PHE A 94 14.01 2.94 -2.31
C PHE A 94 15.18 2.84 -3.29
N GLY A 95 14.89 2.61 -4.58
CA GLY A 95 15.91 2.53 -5.62
C GLY A 95 16.73 3.81 -5.76
N SER A 96 16.08 4.97 -5.85
CA SER A 96 16.77 6.26 -6.01
C SER A 96 17.56 6.66 -4.76
N SER A 97 17.01 6.46 -3.55
CA SER A 97 17.74 6.77 -2.31
C SER A 97 18.95 5.86 -2.10
N ALA A 98 18.82 4.56 -2.34
CA ALA A 98 19.94 3.63 -2.25
C ALA A 98 21.03 3.94 -3.29
N LEU A 99 20.64 4.29 -4.52
CA LEU A 99 21.57 4.68 -5.57
C LEU A 99 22.30 5.98 -5.24
N ALA A 100 21.61 6.99 -4.69
CA ALA A 100 22.24 8.23 -4.24
C ALA A 100 23.26 7.98 -3.12
N MET A 101 22.95 7.09 -2.18
CA MET A 101 23.90 6.69 -1.13
C MET A 101 25.12 5.95 -1.69
N MET A 102 24.93 5.04 -2.66
CA MET A 102 26.04 4.35 -3.31
C MET A 102 26.91 5.30 -4.13
N LEU A 103 26.32 6.24 -4.87
CA LEU A 103 27.05 7.28 -5.58
C LEU A 103 27.88 8.12 -4.61
N HIS A 104 27.30 8.55 -3.50
CA HIS A 104 28.01 9.30 -2.47
C HIS A 104 29.19 8.50 -1.89
N PHE A 105 29.00 7.21 -1.62
CA PHE A 105 30.07 6.33 -1.14
C PHE A 105 31.21 6.19 -2.15
N PHE A 106 30.89 5.95 -3.43
CA PHE A 106 31.93 5.86 -4.47
C PHE A 106 32.66 7.18 -4.68
N SER A 107 31.94 8.32 -4.69
CA SER A 107 32.59 9.64 -4.78
C SER A 107 33.55 9.90 -3.62
N SER A 108 33.20 9.47 -2.39
CA SER A 108 34.11 9.61 -1.25
C SER A 108 35.36 8.73 -1.29
N LEU A 109 35.42 7.73 -2.18
CA LEU A 109 36.62 6.90 -2.39
C LEU A 109 37.56 7.46 -3.45
N ASP A 110 37.06 8.30 -4.36
CA ASP A 110 37.84 8.91 -5.44
C ASP A 110 38.52 10.24 -5.00
N ASP A 111 38.14 10.78 -3.84
CA ASP A 111 38.68 12.02 -3.26
C ASP A 111 39.91 11.80 -2.33
N ASP A 112 40.33 10.54 -2.11
CA ASP A 112 41.56 10.11 -1.41
C ASP A 112 42.65 9.63 -2.38
#